data_AF-A0A8X6Y7P5-F1
#
_entry.id   AF-A0A8X6Y7P5-F1
#
_cell.length_a   1.000
_cell.length_b   1.000
_cell.length_c   1.000
_cell.angle_alpha   90.00
_cell.angle_beta   90.00
_cell.angle_gamma   90.00
#
_symmetry.space_group_name_H-M   'P 1'
#
loop_
_entity.id
_entity.type
_entity.pdbx_description
1 polymer ?
#
loop_
_entity_poly.entity_id
_entity_poly.type
_entity_poly.pdbx_seq_one_letter_code
_entity_poly.pdbx_strand_id
1 'polypeptide(L)'
;MGGHQWLFTDQICPESLPAICLRHDVDGILWQPKNIFSEGEMEHFKMEHTATFSALGYVLASKQDKKFTSCSPDFQFSVVSDCARHLYLYCQPESINSALELRNRKTGQSVAHIAKQYVVSLEHCDRILGLRVSPQCVFVLSKDTLYGVKVKS
;
A
#
# COMPACT_ATOMS: atom_id res chain seq x y z
N MET A 1 -19.36 9.07 14.97
CA MET A 1 -18.47 9.19 13.79
C MET A 1 -17.99 7.79 13.41
N GLY A 2 -18.82 7.05 12.68
CA GLY A 2 -18.46 5.75 12.12
C GLY A 2 -18.57 5.87 10.61
N GLY A 3 -17.43 6.03 9.93
CA GLY A 3 -17.38 6.17 8.49
C GLY A 3 -16.09 5.58 7.96
N HIS A 4 -16.19 4.90 6.82
CA HIS A 4 -15.03 4.35 6.12
C HIS A 4 -14.29 5.49 5.41
N GLN A 5 -13.25 6.03 6.04
CA GLN A 5 -12.44 7.11 5.49
C GLN A 5 -11.75 6.68 4.19
N TRP A 6 -11.82 7.49 3.14
CA TRP A 6 -11.01 7.28 1.94
C TRP A 6 -9.51 7.44 2.25
N LEU A 7 -8.71 6.44 1.87
CA LEU A 7 -7.27 6.43 2.09
C LEU A 7 -6.50 6.79 0.82
N PHE A 8 -6.82 6.15 -0.30
CA PHE A 8 -6.28 6.44 -1.63
C PHE A 8 -7.11 5.74 -2.72
N THR A 9 -6.84 6.09 -3.97
CA THR A 9 -7.34 5.42 -5.17
C THR A 9 -6.14 5.07 -6.04
N ASP A 10 -6.14 3.90 -6.66
CA ASP A 10 -5.05 3.48 -7.52
C ASP A 10 -5.53 2.75 -8.78
N GLN A 11 -4.83 2.97 -9.88
CA GLN A 11 -5.06 2.26 -11.14
C GLN A 11 -4.18 1.01 -11.16
N ILE A 12 -4.72 -0.12 -10.69
CA ILE A 12 -3.99 -1.39 -10.58
C ILE A 12 -3.76 -2.02 -11.97
N CYS A 13 -4.80 -2.06 -12.80
CA CYS A 13 -4.77 -2.63 -14.15
C CYS A 13 -5.33 -1.59 -15.13
N PRO A 14 -4.66 -1.23 -16.24
CA PRO A 14 -5.13 -0.19 -17.16
C PRO A 14 -6.56 -0.39 -17.70
N GLU A 15 -6.99 -1.65 -17.81
CA GLU A 15 -8.27 -2.08 -18.37
C GLU A 15 -9.41 -2.09 -17.34
N SER A 16 -9.10 -1.94 -16.04
CA SER A 16 -10.10 -1.93 -14.98
C SER A 16 -10.46 -0.50 -14.54
N LEU A 17 -11.56 -0.36 -13.80
CA LEU A 17 -11.80 0.89 -13.08
C LEU A 17 -10.74 1.09 -11.96
N PRO A 18 -10.45 2.32 -11.53
CA PRO A 18 -9.56 2.55 -10.39
C PRO A 18 -10.07 1.85 -9.11
N ALA A 19 -9.18 1.17 -8.41
CA ALA A 19 -9.46 0.59 -7.11
C ALA A 19 -9.51 1.67 -6.02
N ILE A 20 -10.35 1.49 -5.01
CA ILE A 20 -10.57 2.44 -3.92
C ILE A 20 -10.15 1.78 -2.61
N CYS A 21 -9.23 2.40 -1.88
CA CYS A 21 -8.84 1.97 -0.55
C CYS A 21 -9.59 2.77 0.51
N LEU A 22 -10.34 2.06 1.36
CA LEU A 22 -11.12 2.63 2.45
C LEU A 22 -10.62 2.12 3.78
N ARG A 23 -10.67 2.98 4.80
CA ARG A 23 -10.34 2.62 6.17
C ARG A 23 -11.43 1.72 6.76
N HIS A 24 -11.03 0.63 7.36
CA HIS A 24 -11.88 -0.23 8.20
C HIS A 24 -11.16 -0.49 9.52
N ASP A 25 -11.66 0.09 10.61
CA ASP A 25 -10.97 0.17 11.90
C ASP A 25 -9.55 0.76 11.79
N VAL A 26 -8.49 -0.04 11.96
CA VAL A 26 -7.09 0.40 11.82
C VAL A 26 -6.50 0.07 10.45
N ASP A 27 -7.17 -0.76 9.66
CA ASP A 27 -6.67 -1.30 8.40
C ASP A 27 -7.15 -0.47 7.19
N GLY A 28 -6.45 -0.65 6.07
CA GLY A 28 -6.89 -0.20 4.75
C GLY A 28 -7.41 -1.37 3.92
N ILE A 29 -8.64 -1.28 3.44
CA ILE A 29 -9.28 -2.31 2.62
C ILE A 29 -9.38 -1.80 1.18
N LEU A 30 -8.76 -2.51 0.24
CA LEU A 30 -8.79 -2.17 -1.17
C LEU A 30 -9.95 -2.89 -1.86
N TRP A 31 -10.80 -2.09 -2.49
CA TRP A 31 -11.96 -2.55 -3.24
C TRP A 31 -11.76 -2.26 -4.73
N GLN A 32 -11.97 -3.27 -5.56
CA GLN A 32 -11.93 -3.18 -7.01
C GLN A 32 -13.37 -3.12 -7.54
N PRO A 33 -13.79 -1.99 -8.13
CA PRO A 33 -15.04 -1.94 -8.87
C PRO A 33 -14.95 -2.83 -10.12
N LYS A 34 -15.96 -3.67 -10.34
CA LYS A 34 -16.09 -4.50 -11.55
C LYS A 34 -17.48 -4.37 -12.15
N ASN A 35 -17.52 -4.21 -13.46
CA ASN A 35 -18.75 -4.30 -14.23
C ASN A 35 -19.13 -5.78 -14.39
N ILE A 36 -20.41 -6.08 -14.23
CA ILE A 36 -20.96 -7.40 -14.49
C ILE A 36 -21.83 -7.32 -15.75
N PHE A 37 -21.49 -8.12 -16.75
CA PHE A 37 -22.15 -8.13 -18.06
C PHE A 37 -22.80 -9.49 -18.37
N SER A 38 -23.17 -10.26 -17.35
CA SER A 38 -23.82 -11.56 -17.51
C SER A 38 -25.32 -11.38 -17.81
N GLU A 39 -25.83 -12.06 -18.85
CA GLU A 39 -27.27 -12.10 -19.13
C GLU A 39 -28.02 -12.78 -17.96
N GLY A 40 -28.93 -12.04 -17.31
CA GLY A 40 -29.78 -12.55 -16.23
C GLY A 40 -29.49 -12.01 -14.83
N GLU A 41 -28.38 -11.27 -14.63
CA GLU A 41 -28.13 -10.57 -13.36
C GLU A 41 -28.73 -9.15 -13.38
N MET A 42 -29.47 -8.79 -12.33
CA MET A 42 -30.06 -7.44 -12.18
C MET A 42 -29.04 -6.35 -11.83
N GLU A 43 -27.85 -6.75 -11.34
CA GLU A 43 -26.80 -5.83 -10.93
C GLU A 43 -25.69 -5.77 -11.97
N HIS A 44 -25.42 -4.56 -12.48
CA HIS A 44 -24.37 -4.32 -13.49
C HIS A 44 -23.00 -3.98 -12.88
N PHE A 45 -22.90 -3.95 -11.55
CA PHE A 45 -21.75 -3.43 -10.84
C PHE A 45 -21.56 -4.15 -9.50
N LYS A 46 -20.32 -4.53 -9.18
CA LYS A 46 -19.94 -5.02 -7.86
C LYS A 46 -18.63 -4.43 -7.37
N MET A 47 -18.48 -4.40 -6.05
CA MET A 47 -17.23 -4.08 -5.38
C MET A 47 -16.60 -5.37 -4.86
N GLU A 48 -15.41 -5.70 -5.35
CA GLU A 48 -14.67 -6.88 -4.88
C GLU A 48 -13.54 -6.48 -3.94
N HIS A 49 -13.50 -7.10 -2.76
CA HIS A 49 -12.35 -7.00 -1.89
C HIS A 49 -11.14 -7.65 -2.55
N THR A 50 -10.05 -6.90 -2.70
CA THR A 50 -8.85 -7.37 -3.41
C THR A 50 -7.64 -7.52 -2.48
N ALA A 51 -7.49 -6.61 -1.52
CA ALA A 51 -6.38 -6.64 -0.58
C ALA A 51 -6.72 -5.96 0.75
N THR A 52 -6.03 -6.36 1.81
CA THR A 52 -6.04 -5.70 3.11
C THR A 52 -4.61 -5.27 3.45
N PHE A 53 -4.44 -3.99 3.80
CA PHE A 53 -3.19 -3.43 4.29
C PHE A 53 -3.31 -3.19 5.79
N SER A 54 -2.68 -4.07 6.57
CA SER A 54 -2.74 -4.04 8.03
C SER A 54 -2.22 -2.72 8.60
N ALA A 55 -2.95 -2.17 9.57
CA ALA A 55 -2.68 -0.91 10.27
C ALA A 55 -2.54 0.34 9.37
N LEU A 56 -2.87 0.27 8.08
CA LEU A 56 -2.64 1.38 7.14
C LEU A 56 -3.47 2.63 7.52
N GLY A 57 -4.68 2.46 8.02
CA GLY A 57 -5.51 3.56 8.50
C GLY A 57 -4.85 4.30 9.68
N TYR A 58 -4.25 3.56 10.61
CA TYR A 58 -3.47 4.13 11.71
C TYR A 58 -2.18 4.81 11.21
N VAL A 59 -1.44 4.15 10.31
CA VAL A 59 -0.22 4.70 9.68
C VAL A 59 -0.51 6.04 9.03
N LEU A 60 -1.52 6.14 8.17
CA LEU A 60 -1.85 7.36 7.44
C LEU A 60 -2.35 8.48 8.37
N ALA A 61 -3.04 8.14 9.46
CA ALA A 61 -3.42 9.12 10.47
C ALA A 61 -2.20 9.71 11.20
N SER A 62 -1.15 8.92 11.41
CA SER A 62 0.09 9.37 12.07
C SER A 62 1.01 10.23 11.19
N LYS A 63 0.82 10.20 9.86
CA LYS A 63 1.62 10.95 8.88
C LYS A 63 0.90 12.25 8.51
N GLN A 64 1.20 13.32 9.24
CA GLN A 64 0.60 14.64 9.01
C GLN A 64 0.98 15.21 7.64
N ASP A 65 2.26 15.09 7.25
CA ASP A 65 2.78 15.62 5.98
C ASP A 65 2.70 14.64 4.80
N LYS A 66 1.82 13.63 4.87
CA LYS A 66 1.64 12.68 3.75
C LYS A 66 1.13 13.41 2.51
N LYS A 67 1.67 13.07 1.35
CA LYS A 67 1.29 13.67 0.06
C LYS A 67 0.68 12.68 -0.91
N PHE A 68 1.40 11.60 -1.20
CA PHE A 68 0.92 10.53 -2.07
C PHE A 68 0.91 9.20 -1.33
N THR A 69 -0.16 8.45 -1.51
CA THR A 69 -0.33 7.09 -1.01
C THR A 69 -0.73 6.19 -2.17
N SER A 70 -0.13 5.02 -2.28
CA SER A 70 -0.34 4.07 -3.37
C SER A 70 0.02 2.66 -2.89
N CYS A 71 -0.27 1.63 -3.68
CA CYS A 71 0.17 0.26 -3.42
C CYS A 71 0.76 -0.39 -4.65
N SER A 72 1.51 -1.47 -4.44
CA SER A 72 2.00 -2.28 -5.54
C SER A 72 0.85 -3.01 -6.24
N PRO A 73 0.89 -3.21 -7.56
CA PRO A 73 -0.18 -3.90 -8.29
C PRO A 73 -0.41 -5.36 -7.86
N ASP A 74 0.60 -5.99 -7.26
CA ASP A 74 0.55 -7.33 -6.66
C ASP A 74 0.23 -7.33 -5.15
N PHE A 75 -0.08 -6.15 -4.62
CA PHE A 75 -0.50 -5.88 -3.23
C PHE A 75 0.50 -6.28 -2.14
N GLN A 76 1.76 -6.54 -2.52
CA GLN A 76 2.83 -6.93 -1.59
C GLN A 76 3.30 -5.78 -0.70
N PHE A 77 3.07 -4.52 -1.08
CA PHE A 77 3.34 -3.39 -0.20
C PHE A 77 2.44 -2.19 -0.49
N SER A 78 2.31 -1.33 0.51
CA SER A 78 1.80 0.04 0.35
C SER A 78 2.93 1.04 0.55
N VAL A 79 2.82 2.21 -0.08
CA VAL A 79 3.79 3.30 0.04
C VAL A 79 3.08 4.59 0.38
N VAL A 80 3.70 5.36 1.27
CA VAL A 80 3.29 6.71 1.64
C VAL A 80 4.49 7.61 1.45
N SER A 81 4.33 8.72 0.73
CA SER A 81 5.34 9.77 0.65
C SER A 81 4.98 10.92 1.56
N ASP A 82 5.99 11.61 2.10
CA ASP A 82 5.79 12.95 2.64
C ASP A 82 5.81 14.01 1.51
N CYS A 83 5.67 15.28 1.88
CA CYS A 83 5.72 16.38 0.92
C CYS A 83 7.13 16.68 0.40
N ALA A 84 8.18 16.19 1.07
CA ALA A 84 9.56 16.57 0.86
C ALA A 84 10.32 15.49 0.08
N ARG A 85 10.80 14.44 0.76
CA ARG A 85 11.77 13.49 0.19
C ARG A 85 11.70 12.07 0.75
N HIS A 86 10.80 11.79 1.70
CA HIS A 86 10.75 10.48 2.33
C HIS A 86 9.64 9.62 1.74
N LEU A 87 9.98 8.37 1.46
CA LEU A 87 9.03 7.31 1.19
C LEU A 87 9.02 6.33 2.36
N TYR A 88 7.83 5.98 2.80
CA TYR A 88 7.57 4.96 3.81
C TYR A 88 6.91 3.77 3.11
N LEU A 89 7.64 2.64 3.04
CA LEU A 89 7.16 1.40 2.45
C LEU A 89 6.71 0.46 3.56
N TYR A 90 5.51 -0.09 3.44
CA TYR A 90 4.93 -1.05 4.38
C TYR A 90 4.63 -2.34 3.63
N CYS A 91 5.48 -3.34 3.83
CA CYS A 91 5.39 -4.64 3.17
C CYS A 91 4.42 -5.57 3.90
N GLN A 92 3.72 -6.39 3.14
CA GLN A 92 2.90 -7.48 3.68
C GLN A 92 3.77 -8.47 4.48
N PRO A 93 3.19 -9.20 5.45
CA PRO A 93 3.92 -10.20 6.20
C PRO A 93 4.42 -11.33 5.30
N GLU A 94 5.72 -11.61 5.35
CA GLU A 94 6.33 -12.77 4.69
C GLU A 94 6.58 -13.89 5.69
N SER A 95 6.43 -15.14 5.27
CA SER A 95 6.80 -16.30 6.08
C SER A 95 8.30 -16.32 6.35
N ILE A 96 8.67 -16.52 7.61
CA ILE A 96 10.07 -16.68 7.98
C ILE A 96 10.53 -18.07 7.53
N ASN A 97 11.70 -18.15 6.90
CA ASN A 97 12.31 -19.43 6.54
C ASN A 97 12.48 -20.28 7.81
N SER A 98 12.06 -21.56 7.76
CA SER A 98 12.03 -22.48 8.91
C SER A 98 13.38 -22.70 9.58
N ALA A 99 14.49 -22.33 8.92
CA ALA A 99 15.84 -22.37 9.51
C ALA A 99 16.14 -21.22 10.49
N LEU A 100 15.30 -20.18 10.56
CA LEU A 100 15.46 -19.01 11.42
C LEU A 100 14.21 -18.86 12.31
N GLU A 101 14.20 -19.49 13.48
CA GLU A 101 13.09 -19.33 14.42
C GLU A 101 13.18 -17.97 15.14
N LEU A 102 12.20 -17.11 14.89
CA LEU A 102 11.99 -15.93 15.73
C LEU A 102 11.04 -16.30 16.86
N ARG A 103 11.49 -16.09 18.10
CA ARG A 103 10.71 -16.41 19.28
C ARG A 103 10.50 -15.17 20.12
N ASN A 104 9.25 -14.89 20.49
CA ASN A 104 8.95 -13.85 21.45
C ASN A 104 9.57 -14.22 22.80
N ARG A 105 10.54 -13.43 23.27
CA ARG A 105 11.26 -13.71 24.53
C ARG A 105 10.36 -13.74 25.77
N LYS A 106 9.23 -13.00 25.76
CA LYS A 106 8.31 -12.92 26.90
C LYS A 106 7.29 -14.05 26.92
N THR A 107 6.74 -14.42 25.76
CA THR A 107 5.67 -15.43 25.67
C THR A 107 6.17 -16.80 25.22
N GLY A 108 7.40 -16.89 24.72
CA GLY A 108 7.96 -18.12 24.17
C GLY A 108 7.27 -18.60 22.89
N GLN A 109 6.41 -17.78 22.25
CA GLN A 109 5.75 -18.15 21.00
C GLN A 109 6.68 -17.93 19.80
N SER A 110 6.65 -18.86 18.85
CA SER A 110 7.28 -18.68 17.55
C SER A 110 6.50 -17.67 16.72
N VAL A 111 7.22 -16.77 16.08
CA VAL A 111 6.70 -15.81 15.11
C VAL A 111 6.84 -16.48 13.74
N ALA A 112 5.71 -16.69 13.06
CA ALA A 112 5.70 -17.34 11.75
C ALA A 112 5.87 -16.34 10.58
N HIS A 113 5.48 -15.08 10.79
CA HIS A 113 5.48 -14.05 9.76
C HIS A 113 6.04 -12.73 10.27
N ILE A 114 6.75 -11.99 9.41
CA ILE A 114 7.23 -10.63 9.70
C ILE A 114 6.79 -9.71 8.57
N ALA A 115 6.15 -8.60 8.93
CA ALA A 115 6.01 -7.45 8.05
C ALA A 115 7.25 -6.55 8.18
N LYS A 116 7.79 -6.09 7.05
CA LYS A 116 8.93 -5.18 7.00
C LYS A 116 8.45 -3.77 6.70
N GLN A 117 9.10 -2.78 7.31
CA GLN A 117 8.90 -1.37 6.98
C GLN A 117 10.24 -0.76 6.55
N TYR A 118 10.22 0.02 5.49
CA TYR A 118 11.39 0.77 5.04
C TYR A 118 11.10 2.27 5.00
N VAL A 119 12.15 3.05 5.26
CA VAL A 119 12.15 4.50 5.06
C VAL A 119 13.24 4.81 4.06
N VAL A 120 12.87 5.43 2.95
CA VAL A 120 13.80 5.81 1.89
C VAL A 120 13.85 7.34 1.84
N SER A 121 15.05 7.89 1.98
CA SER A 121 15.30 9.32 1.81
C SER A 121 15.85 9.56 0.41
N LEU A 122 15.14 10.32 -0.41
CA LEU A 122 15.60 10.69 -1.74
C LEU A 122 16.66 11.80 -1.63
N GLU A 123 17.87 11.51 -2.09
CA GLU A 123 18.95 12.50 -2.13
C GLU A 123 18.64 13.59 -3.15
N HIS A 124 18.94 14.83 -2.80
CA HIS A 124 18.70 16.01 -3.64
C HIS A 124 17.24 16.18 -4.11
N CYS A 125 16.28 15.66 -3.34
CA CYS A 125 14.86 15.88 -3.56
C CYS A 125 14.35 16.91 -2.56
N ASP A 126 13.93 18.07 -3.05
CA ASP A 126 13.31 19.11 -2.20
C ASP A 126 11.80 18.91 -2.07
N ARG A 127 11.17 18.38 -3.13
CA ARG A 127 9.72 18.21 -3.21
C ARG A 127 9.33 17.07 -4.14
N ILE A 128 8.51 16.16 -3.61
CA ILE A 128 7.87 15.11 -4.42
C ILE A 128 6.68 15.71 -5.17
N LEU A 129 6.66 15.60 -6.50
CA LEU A 129 5.60 16.10 -7.38
C LEU A 129 4.65 15.01 -7.87
N GLY A 130 5.10 13.76 -7.91
CA GLY A 130 4.28 12.61 -8.29
C GLY A 130 4.90 11.30 -7.84
N LEU A 131 4.08 10.27 -7.77
CA LEU A 131 4.48 8.93 -7.35
C LEU A 131 3.73 7.90 -8.18
N ARG A 132 4.44 6.87 -8.66
CA ARG A 132 3.84 5.70 -9.33
C ARG A 132 4.52 4.43 -8.87
N VAL A 133 3.74 3.40 -8.60
CA VAL A 133 4.24 2.12 -8.07
C VAL A 133 4.14 1.04 -9.13
N SER A 134 5.19 0.21 -9.19
CA SER A 134 5.24 -1.05 -9.91
C SER A 134 5.57 -2.17 -8.92
N PRO A 135 5.44 -3.46 -9.30
CA PRO A 135 5.69 -4.57 -8.37
C PRO A 135 7.06 -4.54 -7.66
N GLN A 136 8.09 -3.98 -8.30
CA GLN A 136 9.46 -4.00 -7.76
C GLN A 136 10.11 -2.61 -7.65
N CYS A 137 9.39 -1.54 -8.00
CA CYS A 137 9.96 -0.20 -8.03
C CYS A 137 8.91 0.87 -7.74
N VAL A 138 9.28 1.86 -6.92
CA VAL A 138 8.52 3.10 -6.75
C VAL A 138 9.21 4.20 -7.56
N PHE A 139 8.49 4.76 -8.52
CA PHE A 139 8.92 5.91 -9.29
C PHE A 139 8.46 7.20 -8.61
N VAL A 140 9.37 8.14 -8.43
CA VAL A 140 9.07 9.42 -7.78
C VAL A 140 9.54 10.55 -8.65
N LEU A 141 8.62 11.44 -9.01
CA LEU A 141 8.90 12.61 -9.81
C LEU A 141 9.21 13.78 -8.89
N SER A 142 10.38 14.41 -9.06
CA SER A 142 10.67 15.75 -8.56
C SER A 142 10.65 16.76 -9.70
N LYS A 143 11.04 18.01 -9.42
CA LYS A 143 11.13 19.05 -10.44
C LYS A 143 12.14 18.70 -11.54
N ASP A 144 13.29 18.15 -11.14
CA ASP A 144 14.46 18.01 -12.01
C ASP A 144 14.90 16.54 -12.20
N THR A 145 14.34 15.60 -11.42
CA THR A 145 14.77 14.20 -11.39
C THR A 145 13.58 13.24 -11.30
N LEU A 146 13.64 12.14 -12.06
CA LEU A 146 12.78 10.97 -11.87
C LEU A 146 13.58 9.89 -11.12
N TYR A 147 13.22 9.63 -9.87
CA TYR A 147 13.85 8.60 -9.05
C TYR A 147 13.18 7.24 -9.27
N GLY A 148 13.98 6.17 -9.28
CA GLY A 148 13.50 4.78 -9.23
C GLY A 148 14.01 4.10 -7.96
N VAL A 149 13.11 3.85 -7.01
CA VAL A 149 13.42 3.16 -5.75
C VAL A 149 13.06 1.69 -5.88
N LYS A 150 14.07 0.84 -6.03
CA LYS A 150 13.88 -0.61 -6.09
C LYS A 150 13.45 -1.16 -4.73
N VAL A 151 12.34 -1.88 -4.71
CA VAL A 151 11.84 -2.59 -3.53
C VAL A 151 12.41 -4.00 -3.58
N LYS A 152 13.08 -4.42 -2.49
CA LYS A 152 13.62 -5.77 -2.39
C LYS A 152 12.47 -6.72 -2.01
N SER A 153 12.27 -7.74 -2.84
CA SER A 153 11.64 -9.01 -2.46
C SER A 153 12.61 -9.80 -1.58
#